data_AF-A4JVW0-F1
#
_entry.id   AF-A4JVW0-F1
#
_cell.length_a   1.000
_cell.length_b   1.000
_cell.length_c   1.000
_cell.angle_alpha   90.00
_cell.angle_beta   90.00
_cell.angle_gamma   90.00
#
_symmetry.space_group_name_H-M   'P 1'
#
loop_
_entity.id
_entity.type
_entity.pdbx_description
1 polymer ?
#
loop_
_entity_poly.entity_id
_entity_poly.type
_entity_poly.pdbx_seq_one_letter_code
_entity_poly.pdbx_strand_id
1 'polypeptide(L)'
;MSKPINPSPQARVPMWQQAINFHKAEYPDDFGLIVKDEHYYPRLAELLLDRRKKKVHSYLDIEPISSSLMVSNSRPTVVKTKAGNRLMFGDASGAFRVRLSKDHVIHILRSRLNSKVAIEYAIGTRAAMLELHNLVNAGMRKFRRVLPKSGVWDIGIFDKQVYYTKVDTTVLKEAERFTVHPKFAEIEADFLQFFEEIELYTRYGQSGMRKVLMAGPPGTGKTTIAQALAAKHSKNIACVQVDGKYLASACTEAAKYKRPTIIIAEEVDHFYHADAEVLSFLDGMRTPKNPAGTYVIFSTNYPKRIDPRILKRPGRIDKIVPVAAFRSKAAAQCARMYLPEGVSIDDKTLGYLLDRTTPAEIKEIMIIALGIARARKSAFDSEAIRFAREHLTGVLKETLEICADDMDARDSDHRRLGSQPDYMSYLHDDPPEASDSEDAPDAVPAAAA
;
A
#
# COMPACT_ATOMS: atom_id res chain seq x y z
N MET A 1 3.15 70.03 19.73
CA MET A 1 2.26 69.32 18.79
C MET A 1 2.54 67.83 18.89
N SER A 2 1.66 67.10 19.57
CA SER A 2 1.71 65.65 19.73
C SER A 2 1.52 64.95 18.38
N LYS A 3 2.44 64.06 18.01
CA LYS A 3 2.31 63.20 16.83
C LYS A 3 1.10 62.26 17.01
N PRO A 4 0.31 62.02 15.96
CA PRO A 4 -0.80 61.08 16.05
C PRO A 4 -0.26 59.67 16.28
N ILE A 5 -0.80 59.01 17.30
CA ILE A 5 -0.54 57.62 17.66
C ILE A 5 -1.08 56.75 16.52
N ASN A 6 -0.19 56.06 15.80
CA ASN A 6 -0.61 55.02 14.85
C ASN A 6 -1.37 53.94 15.62
N PRO A 7 -2.60 53.56 15.21
CA PRO A 7 -3.31 52.46 15.84
C PRO A 7 -2.47 51.18 15.72
N SER A 8 -2.39 50.41 16.80
CA SER A 8 -1.63 49.16 16.88
C SER A 8 -2.03 48.20 15.74
N PRO A 9 -1.07 47.45 15.16
CA PRO A 9 -1.41 46.46 14.15
C PRO A 9 -2.25 45.36 14.81
N GLN A 10 -3.51 45.22 14.39
CA GLN A 10 -4.34 44.06 14.74
C GLN A 10 -3.51 42.78 14.49
N ALA A 11 -3.39 41.92 15.50
CA ALA A 11 -2.62 40.69 15.41
C ALA A 11 -3.13 39.83 14.24
N ARG A 12 -2.30 39.65 13.20
CA ARG A 12 -2.66 38.84 12.04
C ARG A 12 -2.82 37.38 12.48
N VAL A 13 -4.01 36.81 12.29
CA VAL A 13 -4.30 35.40 12.57
C VAL A 13 -3.34 34.52 11.76
N PRO A 14 -2.63 33.56 12.36
CA PRO A 14 -1.66 32.71 11.66
C PRO A 14 -2.33 31.76 10.66
N MET A 15 -1.57 31.31 9.65
CA MET A 15 -2.11 30.57 8.50
C MET A 15 -2.81 29.26 8.87
N TRP A 16 -2.24 28.51 9.82
CA TRP A 16 -2.84 27.27 10.31
C TRP A 16 -4.19 27.53 11.01
N GLN A 17 -4.32 28.62 11.75
CA GLN A 17 -5.56 29.00 12.42
C GLN A 17 -6.63 29.44 11.40
N GLN A 18 -6.23 30.11 10.32
CA GLN A 18 -7.15 30.41 9.22
C GLN A 18 -7.62 29.15 8.49
N ALA A 19 -6.74 28.17 8.31
CA ALA A 19 -7.11 26.88 7.74
C ALA A 19 -8.19 26.19 8.59
N ILE A 20 -8.00 26.15 9.91
CA ILE A 20 -9.00 25.63 10.86
C ILE A 20 -10.32 26.38 10.74
N ASN A 21 -10.30 27.71 10.68
CA ASN A 21 -11.52 28.51 10.58
C ASN A 21 -12.28 28.21 9.28
N PHE A 22 -11.60 28.04 8.14
CA PHE A 22 -12.25 27.65 6.89
C PHE A 22 -12.84 26.25 6.95
N HIS A 23 -12.13 25.30 7.59
CA HIS A 23 -12.64 23.95 7.80
C HIS A 23 -13.89 23.95 8.68
N LYS A 24 -13.85 24.64 9.83
CA LYS A 24 -14.99 24.76 10.76
C LYS A 24 -16.21 25.45 10.16
N ALA A 25 -16.01 26.33 9.18
CA ALA A 25 -17.12 26.94 8.44
C ALA A 25 -17.87 25.94 7.55
N GLU A 26 -17.19 24.88 7.07
CA GLU A 26 -17.79 23.85 6.23
C GLU A 26 -18.20 22.60 7.04
N TYR A 27 -17.44 22.29 8.09
CA TYR A 27 -17.61 21.14 8.98
C TYR A 27 -17.53 21.59 10.45
N PRO A 28 -18.64 22.13 11.02
CA PRO A 28 -18.65 22.67 12.38
C PRO A 28 -18.22 21.67 13.46
N ASP A 29 -18.62 20.41 13.31
CA ASP A 29 -18.43 19.35 14.31
C ASP A 29 -17.13 18.54 14.11
N ASP A 30 -16.39 18.78 13.02
CA ASP A 30 -15.14 18.04 12.73
C ASP A 30 -13.91 18.87 13.12
N PHE A 31 -12.89 18.24 13.71
CA PHE A 31 -11.66 18.93 14.12
C PHE A 31 -10.71 19.25 12.97
N GLY A 32 -10.84 18.56 11.84
CA GLY A 32 -10.01 18.72 10.64
C GLY A 32 -8.64 18.04 10.77
N LEU A 33 -8.22 17.36 9.71
CA LEU A 33 -6.86 16.86 9.54
C LEU A 33 -6.05 17.87 8.75
N ILE A 34 -5.02 18.45 9.36
CA ILE A 34 -4.11 19.42 8.72
C ILE A 34 -2.84 18.70 8.26
N VAL A 35 -2.51 18.85 6.98
CA VAL A 35 -1.25 18.41 6.40
C VAL A 35 -0.48 19.63 5.93
N LYS A 36 0.77 19.75 6.37
CA LYS A 36 1.71 20.77 5.90
C LYS A 36 2.62 20.14 4.83
N ASP A 37 2.25 20.32 3.57
CA ASP A 37 2.95 19.72 2.44
C ASP A 37 2.75 20.59 1.19
N GLU A 38 3.84 20.97 0.52
CA GLU A 38 3.85 21.84 -0.65
C GLU A 38 3.49 21.17 -1.98
N HIS A 39 3.18 19.87 -1.95
CA HIS A 39 2.97 19.08 -3.16
C HIS A 39 1.50 18.96 -3.60
N TYR A 40 0.51 19.29 -2.77
CA TYR A 40 -0.89 19.04 -3.10
C TYR A 40 -1.43 20.01 -4.15
N TYR A 41 -1.24 21.32 -3.96
CA TYR A 41 -1.76 22.34 -4.88
C TYR A 41 -1.19 22.26 -6.29
N PRO A 42 0.15 22.17 -6.51
CA PRO A 42 0.70 22.08 -7.86
C PRO A 42 0.15 20.87 -8.62
N ARG A 43 0.04 19.72 -7.94
CA ARG A 43 -0.46 18.47 -8.54
C ARG A 43 -1.95 18.54 -8.85
N LEU A 44 -2.76 19.12 -7.97
CA LEU A 44 -4.19 19.38 -8.24
C LEU A 44 -4.39 20.33 -9.42
N ALA A 45 -3.58 21.39 -9.51
CA ALA A 45 -3.63 22.34 -10.61
C ALA A 45 -3.30 21.68 -11.96
N GLU A 46 -2.26 20.84 -12.02
CA GLU A 46 -1.92 20.04 -13.21
C GLU A 46 -3.05 19.09 -13.60
N LEU A 47 -3.62 18.36 -12.63
CA LEU A 47 -4.77 17.49 -12.81
C LEU A 47 -5.96 18.18 -13.47
N LEU A 48 -6.27 19.41 -13.05
CA LEU A 48 -7.36 20.20 -13.62
C LEU A 48 -7.07 20.68 -15.04
N LEU A 49 -5.83 21.10 -15.31
CA LEU A 49 -5.40 21.50 -16.65
C LEU A 49 -5.51 20.33 -17.64
N ASP A 50 -5.06 19.16 -17.24
CA ASP A 50 -5.11 17.94 -18.06
C ASP A 50 -6.53 17.42 -18.29
N ARG A 51 -7.42 17.57 -17.30
CA ARG A 51 -8.84 17.18 -17.42
C ARG A 51 -9.64 18.16 -18.28
N ARG A 52 -9.37 19.46 -18.22
CA ARG A 52 -9.98 20.47 -19.10
C ARG A 52 -9.69 20.21 -20.57
N LYS A 53 -8.47 19.76 -20.91
CA LYS A 53 -8.10 19.34 -22.28
C LYS A 53 -8.91 18.13 -22.79
N LYS A 54 -9.47 17.31 -21.89
CA LYS A 54 -10.16 16.05 -22.21
C LYS A 54 -11.70 16.11 -22.11
N LYS A 55 -12.30 17.30 -21.89
CA LYS A 55 -13.76 17.51 -21.72
C LYS A 55 -14.41 16.56 -20.68
N VAL A 56 -13.72 16.27 -19.58
CA VAL A 56 -14.27 15.44 -18.50
C VAL A 56 -15.00 16.33 -17.49
N HIS A 57 -16.30 16.08 -17.26
CA HIS A 57 -17.06 16.72 -16.18
C HIS A 57 -16.76 16.00 -14.85
N SER A 58 -16.22 16.72 -13.87
CA SER A 58 -15.96 16.19 -12.53
C SER A 58 -16.31 17.24 -11.48
N TYR A 59 -16.68 16.79 -10.27
CA TYR A 59 -16.91 17.65 -9.10
C TYR A 59 -15.64 18.31 -8.55
N LEU A 60 -14.48 18.07 -9.19
CA LEU A 60 -13.20 18.69 -8.85
C LEU A 60 -13.17 20.16 -9.30
N ASP A 61 -13.46 21.07 -8.37
CA ASP A 61 -13.41 22.51 -8.59
C ASP A 61 -12.52 23.19 -7.53
N ILE A 62 -11.62 24.06 -8.00
CA ILE A 62 -10.80 24.93 -7.14
C ILE A 62 -11.39 26.34 -7.18
N GLU A 63 -11.79 26.85 -6.02
CA GLU A 63 -12.37 28.18 -5.85
C GLU A 63 -11.51 29.02 -4.90
N PRO A 64 -11.10 30.23 -5.28
CA PRO A 64 -10.38 31.10 -4.35
C PRO A 64 -11.33 31.56 -3.23
N ILE A 65 -10.80 31.64 -2.01
CA ILE A 65 -11.50 32.20 -0.84
C ILE A 65 -10.74 33.44 -0.37
N SER A 66 -11.48 34.44 0.12
CA SER A 66 -10.89 35.62 0.77
C SER A 66 -10.17 35.22 2.07
N SER A 67 -8.89 35.60 2.19
CA SER A 67 -8.09 35.42 3.41
C SER A 67 -7.47 36.74 3.87
N SER A 68 -7.38 36.95 5.18
CA SER A 68 -6.79 38.18 5.76
C SER A 68 -5.25 38.13 5.82
N LEU A 69 -4.67 36.94 5.67
CA LEU A 69 -3.28 36.80 5.28
C LEU A 69 -3.22 36.97 3.77
N MET A 70 -2.44 37.94 3.26
CA MET A 70 -1.30 37.69 2.37
C MET A 70 -0.71 39.03 1.90
N VAL A 71 0.59 39.22 2.15
CA VAL A 71 1.41 40.12 1.35
C VAL A 71 1.99 39.24 0.24
N SER A 72 1.26 39.08 -0.87
CA SER A 72 1.90 38.56 -2.09
C SER A 72 2.72 39.69 -2.70
N ASN A 73 3.92 39.39 -3.18
CA ASN A 73 4.69 40.33 -4.01
C ASN A 73 4.10 40.47 -5.42
N SER A 74 3.10 39.65 -5.78
CA SER A 74 2.38 39.76 -7.05
C SER A 74 1.09 40.57 -6.87
N ARG A 75 0.77 41.44 -7.83
CA ARG A 75 -0.50 42.16 -7.84
C ARG A 75 -1.64 41.15 -8.04
N PRO A 76 -2.79 41.30 -7.35
CA PRO A 76 -3.96 40.48 -7.64
C PRO A 76 -4.38 40.69 -9.10
N THR A 77 -4.48 39.59 -9.83
CA THR A 77 -4.92 39.52 -11.22
C THR A 77 -6.31 38.91 -11.28
N VAL A 78 -7.21 39.53 -12.05
CA VAL A 78 -8.53 38.98 -12.30
C VAL A 78 -8.41 37.96 -13.43
N VAL A 79 -8.62 36.69 -13.12
CA VAL A 79 -8.64 35.61 -14.11
C VAL A 79 -10.09 35.35 -14.53
N LYS A 80 -10.36 35.47 -15.83
CA LYS A 80 -11.66 35.10 -16.41
C LYS A 80 -11.79 33.57 -16.43
N THR A 81 -12.77 33.05 -15.70
CA THR A 81 -13.15 31.64 -15.76
C THR A 81 -14.58 31.49 -16.28
N LYS A 82 -14.98 30.25 -16.63
CA LYS A 82 -16.34 29.97 -17.10
C LYS A 82 -17.42 30.23 -16.03
N ALA A 83 -17.04 30.31 -14.75
CA ALA A 83 -17.92 30.60 -13.61
C ALA A 83 -17.80 32.07 -13.13
N GLY A 84 -17.16 32.94 -13.92
CA GLY A 84 -16.99 34.36 -13.60
C GLY A 84 -15.53 34.79 -13.38
N ASN A 85 -15.38 36.06 -13.03
CA ASN A 85 -14.10 36.70 -12.74
C ASN A 85 -13.63 36.30 -11.34
N ARG A 86 -12.46 35.68 -11.23
CA ARG A 86 -11.87 35.26 -9.96
C ARG A 86 -10.59 36.04 -9.69
N LEU A 87 -10.43 36.55 -8.47
CA LEU A 87 -9.24 37.27 -8.04
C LEU A 87 -8.14 36.25 -7.66
N MET A 88 -6.98 36.32 -8.30
CA MET A 88 -5.84 35.40 -8.08
C MET A 88 -4.53 36.17 -8.00
N PHE A 89 -3.60 35.74 -7.15
CA PHE A 89 -2.23 36.25 -7.15
C PHE A 89 -1.40 35.48 -8.20
N GLY A 90 -0.57 36.18 -8.97
CA GLY A 90 0.17 35.61 -10.12
C GLY A 90 1.20 34.54 -9.74
N ASP A 91 1.56 34.43 -8.46
CA ASP A 91 2.46 33.43 -7.87
C ASP A 91 1.72 32.19 -7.32
N ALA A 92 0.40 32.14 -7.44
CA ALA A 92 -0.51 31.15 -6.84
C ALA A 92 -0.51 31.13 -5.30
N SER A 93 -0.12 32.23 -4.65
CA SER A 93 -0.36 32.45 -3.23
C SER A 93 -1.85 32.76 -2.98
N GLY A 94 -2.44 32.21 -1.93
CA GLY A 94 -3.86 32.44 -1.59
C GLY A 94 -4.49 31.29 -0.81
N ALA A 95 -5.77 31.46 -0.44
CA ALA A 95 -6.60 30.40 0.12
C ALA A 95 -7.56 29.87 -0.96
N PHE A 96 -7.71 28.55 -1.00
CA PHE A 96 -8.48 27.86 -2.02
C PHE A 96 -9.39 26.82 -1.38
N ARG A 97 -10.67 26.86 -1.74
CA ARG A 97 -11.62 25.75 -1.57
C ARG A 97 -11.37 24.75 -2.68
N VAL A 98 -11.21 23.48 -2.37
CA VAL A 98 -11.18 22.42 -3.37
C VAL A 98 -12.28 21.44 -3.04
N ARG A 99 -13.30 21.38 -3.89
CA ARG A 99 -14.32 20.33 -3.83
C ARG A 99 -13.74 19.10 -4.52
N LEU A 100 -13.65 17.96 -3.84
CA LEU A 100 -13.11 16.71 -4.39
C LEU A 100 -14.24 15.84 -4.98
N SER A 101 -15.34 15.73 -4.23
CA SER A 101 -16.57 15.01 -4.58
C SER A 101 -17.79 15.81 -4.12
N LYS A 102 -19.01 15.23 -4.18
CA LYS A 102 -20.23 15.93 -3.72
C LYS A 102 -20.17 16.30 -2.23
N ASP A 103 -19.54 15.45 -1.42
CA ASP A 103 -19.61 15.52 0.04
C ASP A 103 -18.27 15.91 0.69
N HIS A 104 -17.19 15.95 -0.10
CA HIS A 104 -15.85 16.23 0.39
C HIS A 104 -15.27 17.53 -0.17
N VAL A 105 -15.01 18.46 0.76
CA VAL A 105 -14.37 19.75 0.53
C VAL A 105 -13.10 19.80 1.38
N ILE A 106 -12.03 20.31 0.78
CA ILE A 106 -10.79 20.64 1.47
C ILE A 106 -10.47 22.12 1.28
N HIS A 107 -9.66 22.66 2.16
CA HIS A 107 -9.12 24.01 2.06
C HIS A 107 -7.60 23.94 1.94
N ILE A 108 -7.05 24.62 0.94
CA ILE A 108 -5.62 24.74 0.73
C ILE A 108 -5.21 26.19 0.89
N LEU A 109 -4.31 26.46 1.83
CA LEU A 109 -3.73 27.79 2.04
C LEU A 109 -2.27 27.72 1.65
N ARG A 110 -1.87 28.55 0.69
CA ARG A 110 -0.51 28.56 0.15
C ARG A 110 0.07 29.96 0.17
N SER A 111 1.26 30.12 0.72
CA SER A 111 2.04 31.35 0.63
C SER A 111 3.41 31.08 0.05
N ARG A 112 3.75 31.74 -1.06
CA ARG A 112 5.11 31.80 -1.57
C ARG A 112 5.78 33.08 -1.12
N LEU A 113 6.82 32.96 -0.29
CA LEU A 113 7.63 34.09 0.17
C LEU A 113 8.67 34.49 -0.90
N ASN A 114 9.15 33.52 -1.70
CA ASN A 114 10.15 33.66 -2.76
C ASN A 114 10.20 32.37 -3.62
N SER A 115 11.06 32.31 -4.64
CA SER A 115 11.15 31.19 -5.61
C SER A 115 11.49 29.82 -5.00
N LYS A 116 11.86 29.78 -3.71
CA LYS A 116 12.32 28.57 -3.00
C LYS A 116 11.51 28.19 -1.76
N VAL A 117 10.66 29.06 -1.22
CA VAL A 117 9.90 28.78 0.02
C VAL A 117 8.41 28.93 -0.24
N ALA A 118 7.73 27.79 -0.29
CA ALA A 118 6.27 27.71 -0.25
C ALA A 118 5.86 27.09 1.10
N ILE A 119 4.98 27.78 1.82
CA ILE A 119 4.27 27.18 2.96
C ILE A 119 2.87 26.85 2.47
N GLU A 120 2.49 25.59 2.55
CA GLU A 120 1.19 25.09 2.15
C GLU A 120 0.57 24.27 3.28
N TYR A 121 -0.67 24.57 3.61
CA TYR A 121 -1.52 23.78 4.50
C TYR A 121 -2.73 23.29 3.72
N ALA A 122 -2.95 21.99 3.72
CA ALA A 122 -4.19 21.37 3.29
C ALA A 122 -4.97 20.89 4.52
N ILE A 123 -6.25 21.23 4.61
CA ILE A 123 -7.12 20.81 5.72
C ILE A 123 -8.45 20.29 5.17
N GLY A 124 -8.95 19.22 5.77
CA GLY A 124 -10.27 18.66 5.50
C GLY A 124 -10.58 17.55 6.49
N THR A 125 -11.74 16.91 6.35
CA THR A 125 -12.05 15.70 7.13
C THR A 125 -11.05 14.58 6.78
N ARG A 126 -10.94 13.56 7.64
CA ARG A 126 -10.06 12.40 7.36
C ARG A 126 -10.37 11.74 6.02
N ALA A 127 -11.65 11.60 5.69
CA ALA A 127 -12.10 11.03 4.42
C ALA A 127 -11.72 11.93 3.24
N ALA A 128 -11.93 13.25 3.33
CA ALA A 128 -11.57 14.20 2.29
C ALA A 128 -10.04 14.27 2.07
N MET A 129 -9.24 14.20 3.13
CA MET A 129 -7.77 14.18 3.02
C MET A 129 -7.24 12.88 2.42
N LEU A 130 -7.86 11.73 2.72
CA LEU A 130 -7.54 10.47 2.06
C LEU A 130 -7.93 10.49 0.59
N GLU A 131 -9.09 11.07 0.26
CA GLU A 131 -9.54 11.29 -1.11
C GLU A 131 -8.56 12.20 -1.87
N LEU A 132 -8.11 13.30 -1.25
CA LEU A 132 -7.11 14.20 -1.82
C LEU A 132 -5.80 13.45 -2.12
N HIS A 133 -5.29 12.70 -1.14
CA HIS A 133 -4.06 11.94 -1.27
C HIS A 133 -4.16 10.92 -2.42
N ASN A 134 -5.26 10.17 -2.43
CA ASN A 134 -5.56 9.27 -3.52
C ASN A 134 -5.61 10.03 -4.83
N LEU A 135 -6.42 11.08 -4.97
CA LEU A 135 -6.63 11.87 -6.19
C LEU A 135 -5.33 12.48 -6.75
N VAL A 136 -4.42 12.92 -5.89
CA VAL A 136 -3.12 13.48 -6.29
C VAL A 136 -2.16 12.39 -6.77
N ASN A 137 -2.07 11.27 -6.08
CA ASN A 137 -1.26 10.12 -6.52
C ASN A 137 -1.87 9.43 -7.75
N ALA A 138 -3.18 9.49 -7.82
CA ALA A 138 -4.05 9.02 -8.88
C ALA A 138 -3.89 9.83 -10.17
N GLY A 139 -3.83 11.16 -10.09
CA GLY A 139 -3.76 12.02 -11.26
C GLY A 139 -2.61 11.75 -12.22
N MET A 140 -1.52 11.16 -11.72
CA MET A 140 -0.38 10.72 -12.53
C MET A 140 -0.63 9.40 -13.28
N ARG A 141 -1.62 8.63 -12.86
CA ARG A 141 -1.93 7.27 -13.32
C ARG A 141 -3.30 7.28 -14.01
N LYS A 142 -3.36 7.06 -15.33
CA LYS A 142 -4.64 6.97 -16.08
C LYS A 142 -5.50 5.84 -15.50
N PHE A 143 -6.54 6.19 -14.74
CA PHE A 143 -7.50 5.20 -14.25
C PHE A 143 -8.29 4.58 -15.38
N ARG A 144 -8.43 3.26 -15.30
CA ARG A 144 -9.34 2.50 -16.15
C ARG A 144 -10.44 1.94 -15.28
N ARG A 145 -11.69 2.13 -15.69
CA ARG A 145 -12.88 1.55 -15.02
C ARG A 145 -13.12 0.09 -15.38
N VAL A 146 -12.42 -0.39 -16.39
CA VAL A 146 -12.56 -1.73 -16.95
C VAL A 146 -11.20 -2.40 -16.85
N LEU A 147 -11.19 -3.65 -16.39
CA LEU A 147 -9.98 -4.47 -16.36
C LEU A 147 -9.31 -4.42 -17.75
N PRO A 148 -8.00 -4.21 -17.87
CA PRO A 148 -7.37 -4.22 -19.19
C PRO A 148 -7.19 -5.65 -19.73
N LYS A 149 -6.95 -5.79 -21.05
CA LYS A 149 -6.73 -7.13 -21.66
C LYS A 149 -5.39 -7.75 -21.25
N SER A 150 -4.38 -6.92 -21.03
CA SER A 150 -3.04 -7.34 -20.62
C SER A 150 -2.34 -6.21 -19.84
N GLY A 151 -1.21 -6.53 -19.23
CA GLY A 151 -0.41 -5.64 -18.39
C GLY A 151 -0.53 -5.96 -16.90
N VAL A 152 0.29 -5.30 -16.09
CA VAL A 152 0.24 -5.40 -14.62
C VAL A 152 -0.43 -4.16 -14.04
N TRP A 153 -1.41 -4.36 -13.15
CA TRP A 153 -2.33 -3.35 -12.67
C TRP A 153 -2.55 -3.44 -11.15
N ASP A 154 -2.54 -2.30 -10.48
CA ASP A 154 -3.08 -2.13 -9.13
C ASP A 154 -4.59 -1.95 -9.21
N ILE A 155 -5.34 -2.55 -8.30
CA ILE A 155 -6.78 -2.30 -8.12
C ILE A 155 -7.01 -1.28 -7.01
N GLY A 156 -7.98 -0.39 -7.21
CA GLY A 156 -8.48 0.51 -6.16
C GLY A 156 -9.99 0.67 -6.27
N ILE A 157 -10.64 1.02 -5.17
CA ILE A 157 -12.04 1.42 -5.16
C ILE A 157 -12.11 2.91 -4.86
N PHE A 158 -12.83 3.64 -5.70
CA PHE A 158 -13.09 5.07 -5.54
C PHE A 158 -14.56 5.33 -5.85
N ASP A 159 -15.28 6.02 -4.97
CA ASP A 159 -16.72 6.28 -5.15
C ASP A 159 -17.53 5.00 -5.50
N LYS A 160 -17.29 3.92 -4.75
CA LYS A 160 -17.91 2.58 -4.96
C LYS A 160 -17.64 1.96 -6.36
N GLN A 161 -16.74 2.54 -7.15
CA GLN A 161 -16.35 2.02 -8.46
C GLN A 161 -14.93 1.47 -8.39
N VAL A 162 -14.72 0.35 -9.08
CA VAL A 162 -13.40 -0.26 -9.23
C VAL A 162 -12.61 0.47 -10.31
N TYR A 163 -11.34 0.75 -10.02
CA TYR A 163 -10.42 1.32 -10.97
C TYR A 163 -9.09 0.56 -11.00
N TYR A 164 -8.48 0.56 -12.17
CA TYR A 164 -7.20 -0.08 -12.43
C TYR A 164 -6.15 0.95 -12.80
N THR A 165 -4.97 0.77 -12.21
CA THR A 165 -3.83 1.65 -12.36
C THR A 165 -2.63 0.86 -12.84
N LYS A 166 -1.95 1.32 -13.88
CA LYS A 166 -0.80 0.58 -14.41
C LYS A 166 0.37 0.64 -13.43
N VAL A 167 0.96 -0.51 -13.13
CA VAL A 167 2.20 -0.61 -12.33
C VAL A 167 3.37 -0.02 -13.11
N ASP A 168 4.31 0.59 -12.40
CA ASP A 168 5.49 1.22 -12.99
C ASP A 168 6.35 0.19 -13.74
N THR A 169 6.80 0.55 -14.94
CA THR A 169 7.61 -0.34 -15.78
C THR A 169 9.01 -0.61 -15.18
N THR A 170 9.54 0.30 -14.38
CA THR A 170 10.81 0.11 -13.68
C THR A 170 10.74 -1.01 -12.65
N VAL A 171 9.67 -1.03 -11.84
CA VAL A 171 9.38 -2.08 -10.86
C VAL A 171 9.24 -3.45 -11.55
N LEU A 172 8.54 -3.49 -12.69
CA LEU A 172 8.38 -4.74 -13.45
C LEU A 172 9.72 -5.27 -13.99
N LYS A 173 10.58 -4.39 -14.50
CA LYS A 173 11.92 -4.78 -14.99
C LYS A 173 12.82 -5.29 -13.86
N GLU A 174 12.70 -4.73 -12.65
CA GLU A 174 13.44 -5.23 -11.49
C GLU A 174 12.93 -6.61 -11.08
N ALA A 175 11.60 -6.80 -11.06
CA ALA A 175 10.98 -8.09 -10.74
C ALA A 175 11.36 -9.20 -11.74
N GLU A 176 11.44 -8.92 -13.04
CA GLU A 176 11.85 -9.92 -14.06
C GLU A 176 13.24 -10.52 -13.80
N ARG A 177 14.16 -9.79 -13.14
CA ARG A 177 15.48 -10.32 -12.76
C ARG A 177 15.38 -11.47 -11.77
N PHE A 178 14.29 -11.53 -11.01
CA PHE A 178 14.04 -12.55 -10.00
C PHE A 178 13.50 -13.88 -10.55
N THR A 179 13.42 -14.02 -11.87
CA THR A 179 13.17 -15.31 -12.55
C THR A 179 14.22 -16.38 -12.21
N VAL A 180 15.40 -15.96 -11.70
CA VAL A 180 16.45 -16.85 -11.18
C VAL A 180 16.10 -17.54 -9.86
N HIS A 181 15.04 -17.10 -9.17
CA HIS A 181 14.63 -17.70 -7.90
C HIS A 181 14.32 -19.20 -8.09
N PRO A 182 14.78 -20.13 -7.23
CA PRO A 182 14.64 -21.58 -7.45
C PRO A 182 13.20 -22.07 -7.63
N LYS A 183 12.25 -21.41 -6.96
CA LYS A 183 10.81 -21.71 -7.06
C LYS A 183 10.11 -21.09 -8.27
N PHE A 184 10.75 -20.20 -9.02
CA PHE A 184 10.12 -19.53 -10.15
C PHE A 184 9.71 -20.54 -11.24
N ALA A 185 10.63 -21.43 -11.64
CA ALA A 185 10.35 -22.43 -12.67
C ALA A 185 9.21 -23.39 -12.28
N GLU A 186 9.11 -23.76 -11.00
CA GLU A 186 8.03 -24.61 -10.48
C GLU A 186 6.67 -23.92 -10.56
N ILE A 187 6.61 -22.62 -10.27
CA ILE A 187 5.38 -21.83 -10.32
C ILE A 187 5.00 -21.53 -11.77
N GLU A 188 5.97 -21.20 -12.62
CA GLU A 188 5.73 -20.95 -14.04
C GLU A 188 5.23 -22.19 -14.77
N ALA A 189 5.78 -23.38 -14.48
CA ALA A 189 5.30 -24.63 -15.07
C ALA A 189 3.83 -24.91 -14.68
N ASP A 190 3.45 -24.70 -13.41
CA ASP A 190 2.07 -24.84 -12.94
C ASP A 190 1.13 -23.86 -13.64
N PHE A 191 1.57 -22.61 -13.77
CA PHE A 191 0.84 -21.56 -14.47
C PHE A 191 0.61 -21.89 -15.94
N LEU A 192 1.64 -22.31 -16.66
CA LEU A 192 1.54 -22.67 -18.08
C LEU A 192 0.61 -23.86 -18.27
N GLN A 193 0.79 -24.92 -17.48
CA GLN A 193 -0.08 -26.09 -17.52
C GLN A 193 -1.55 -25.71 -17.26
N PHE A 194 -1.82 -24.87 -16.26
CA PHE A 194 -3.18 -24.44 -15.95
C PHE A 194 -3.87 -23.76 -17.14
N PHE A 195 -3.18 -22.86 -17.83
CA PHE A 195 -3.76 -22.15 -18.99
C PHE A 195 -3.83 -23.02 -20.25
N GLU A 196 -2.91 -23.98 -20.43
CA GLU A 196 -2.95 -24.96 -21.51
C GLU A 196 -4.13 -25.94 -21.34
N GLU A 197 -4.39 -26.36 -20.10
CA GLU A 197 -5.43 -27.34 -19.76
C GLU A 197 -6.70 -26.69 -19.17
N ILE A 198 -6.99 -25.42 -19.50
CA ILE A 198 -8.07 -24.64 -18.86
C ILE A 198 -9.45 -25.30 -18.95
N GLU A 199 -9.68 -26.12 -19.98
CA GLU A 199 -10.90 -26.91 -20.11
C GLU A 199 -11.12 -27.86 -18.93
N LEU A 200 -10.06 -28.48 -18.39
CA LEU A 200 -10.16 -29.38 -17.24
C LEU A 200 -10.69 -28.64 -16.00
N TYR A 201 -10.30 -27.38 -15.83
CA TYR A 201 -10.67 -26.53 -14.69
C TYR A 201 -12.03 -25.85 -14.83
N THR A 202 -12.66 -25.95 -16.01
CA THR A 202 -13.97 -25.34 -16.30
C THR A 202 -15.07 -26.38 -16.56
N ARG A 203 -14.70 -27.64 -16.79
CA ARG A 203 -15.63 -28.78 -16.89
C ARG A 203 -16.48 -28.93 -15.63
N TYR A 204 -17.67 -29.52 -15.81
CA TYR A 204 -18.65 -29.77 -14.75
C TYR A 204 -19.04 -28.53 -13.94
N GLY A 205 -18.91 -27.34 -14.52
CA GLY A 205 -19.29 -26.08 -13.88
C GLY A 205 -18.32 -25.59 -12.81
N GLN A 206 -17.06 -26.06 -12.82
CA GLN A 206 -15.99 -25.51 -11.98
C GLN A 206 -15.68 -24.05 -12.34
N SER A 207 -15.02 -23.34 -11.41
CA SER A 207 -14.82 -21.90 -11.53
C SER A 207 -13.75 -21.48 -12.56
N GLY A 208 -12.96 -22.40 -13.10
CA GLY A 208 -11.80 -22.06 -13.94
C GLY A 208 -10.73 -21.33 -13.14
N MET A 209 -10.51 -21.71 -11.88
CA MET A 209 -9.58 -21.04 -10.98
C MET A 209 -8.53 -21.99 -10.42
N ARG A 210 -7.28 -21.55 -10.43
CA ARG A 210 -6.14 -22.23 -9.79
C ARG A 210 -5.61 -21.35 -8.67
N LYS A 211 -5.56 -21.88 -7.44
CA LYS A 211 -5.23 -21.16 -6.21
C LYS A 211 -3.90 -21.68 -5.66
N VAL A 212 -2.87 -20.86 -5.72
CA VAL A 212 -1.52 -21.19 -5.28
C VAL A 212 -1.14 -20.35 -4.08
N LEU A 213 -0.68 -20.97 -3.00
CA LEU A 213 -0.22 -20.29 -1.79
C LEU A 213 1.31 -20.37 -1.68
N MET A 214 1.97 -19.22 -1.66
CA MET A 214 3.38 -19.10 -1.31
C MET A 214 3.52 -18.80 0.18
N ALA A 215 4.25 -19.66 0.89
CA ALA A 215 4.34 -19.62 2.34
C ALA A 215 5.80 -19.66 2.80
N GLY A 216 6.18 -18.75 3.70
CA GLY A 216 7.48 -18.79 4.37
C GLY A 216 7.92 -17.45 4.93
N PRO A 217 9.11 -17.37 5.54
CA PRO A 217 9.57 -16.18 6.26
C PRO A 217 9.57 -14.88 5.42
N PRO A 218 9.49 -13.69 6.05
CA PRO A 218 9.64 -12.43 5.33
C PRO A 218 11.01 -12.34 4.63
N GLY A 219 11.09 -11.51 3.57
CA GLY A 219 12.34 -11.32 2.81
C GLY A 219 12.75 -12.47 1.88
N THR A 220 12.00 -13.58 1.85
CA THR A 220 12.27 -14.76 1.00
C THR A 220 11.91 -14.59 -0.49
N GLY A 221 11.34 -13.45 -0.88
CA GLY A 221 11.06 -13.13 -2.30
C GLY A 221 9.70 -13.58 -2.83
N LYS A 222 8.74 -13.97 -1.97
CA LYS A 222 7.37 -14.36 -2.38
C LYS A 222 6.70 -13.33 -3.30
N THR A 223 6.61 -12.09 -2.86
CA THR A 223 6.08 -10.95 -3.63
C THR A 223 6.83 -10.79 -4.96
N THR A 224 8.16 -10.82 -4.92
CA THR A 224 9.00 -10.63 -6.11
C THR A 224 8.82 -11.74 -7.13
N ILE A 225 8.64 -13.00 -6.71
CA ILE A 225 8.35 -14.13 -7.60
C ILE A 225 6.99 -13.94 -8.29
N ALA A 226 5.95 -13.55 -7.54
CA ALA A 226 4.62 -13.27 -8.12
C ALA A 226 4.71 -12.16 -9.18
N GLN A 227 5.40 -11.07 -8.84
CA GLN A 227 5.61 -9.93 -9.73
C GLN A 227 6.46 -10.32 -10.95
N ALA A 228 7.47 -11.18 -10.80
CA ALA A 228 8.27 -11.68 -11.90
C ALA A 228 7.42 -12.48 -12.90
N LEU A 229 6.51 -13.33 -12.39
CA LEU A 229 5.59 -14.10 -13.22
C LEU A 229 4.63 -13.17 -13.97
N ALA A 230 4.06 -12.20 -13.25
CA ALA A 230 3.18 -11.19 -13.83
C ALA A 230 3.88 -10.36 -14.91
N ALA A 231 5.10 -9.88 -14.65
CA ALA A 231 5.87 -9.09 -15.61
C ALA A 231 6.17 -9.89 -16.89
N LYS A 232 6.68 -11.12 -16.75
CA LYS A 232 7.02 -12.01 -17.87
C LYS A 232 5.82 -12.29 -18.79
N HIS A 233 4.62 -12.48 -18.22
CA HIS A 233 3.41 -12.80 -18.97
C HIS A 233 2.49 -11.60 -19.24
N SER A 234 2.89 -10.40 -18.82
CA SER A 234 2.09 -9.16 -18.90
C SER A 234 1.71 -8.73 -20.31
N LYS A 235 2.36 -9.23 -21.36
CA LYS A 235 2.00 -8.90 -22.76
C LYS A 235 0.67 -9.54 -23.17
N ASN A 236 0.39 -10.73 -22.66
CA ASN A 236 -0.72 -11.57 -23.11
C ASN A 236 -1.86 -11.65 -22.08
N ILE A 237 -1.52 -11.51 -20.79
CA ILE A 237 -2.45 -11.74 -19.68
C ILE A 237 -2.55 -10.50 -18.80
N ALA A 238 -3.74 -10.25 -18.26
CA ALA A 238 -3.97 -9.21 -17.27
C ALA A 238 -3.48 -9.70 -15.90
N CYS A 239 -2.62 -8.93 -15.25
CA CYS A 239 -2.15 -9.22 -13.90
C CYS A 239 -2.67 -8.14 -12.96
N VAL A 240 -3.37 -8.53 -11.89
CA VAL A 240 -3.96 -7.60 -10.93
C VAL A 240 -3.35 -7.85 -9.55
N GLN A 241 -2.74 -6.81 -8.99
CA GLN A 241 -2.28 -6.81 -7.60
C GLN A 241 -3.42 -6.31 -6.72
N VAL A 242 -3.76 -7.09 -5.70
CA VAL A 242 -4.90 -6.85 -4.83
C VAL A 242 -4.49 -6.94 -3.36
N ASP A 243 -5.01 -6.02 -2.56
CA ASP A 243 -5.21 -6.26 -1.13
C ASP A 243 -6.26 -7.37 -1.00
N GLY A 244 -6.11 -8.24 0.00
CA GLY A 244 -6.95 -9.43 0.19
C GLY A 244 -8.45 -9.13 0.24
N LYS A 245 -8.85 -7.95 0.75
CA LYS A 245 -10.25 -7.48 0.75
C LYS A 245 -10.85 -7.25 -0.65
N TYR A 246 -10.02 -7.04 -1.67
CA TYR A 246 -10.46 -6.78 -3.05
C TYR A 246 -10.36 -8.00 -3.96
N LEU A 247 -9.98 -9.16 -3.43
CA LEU A 247 -9.83 -10.42 -4.16
C LEU A 247 -11.10 -10.80 -4.93
N ALA A 248 -12.25 -10.82 -4.26
CA ALA A 248 -13.52 -11.20 -4.86
C ALA A 248 -13.93 -10.23 -6.00
N SER A 249 -13.72 -8.93 -5.80
CA SER A 249 -14.00 -7.90 -6.80
C SER A 249 -13.14 -8.06 -8.06
N ALA A 250 -11.84 -8.32 -7.90
CA ALA A 250 -10.93 -8.56 -9.03
C ALA A 250 -11.31 -9.85 -9.80
N CYS A 251 -11.66 -10.92 -9.08
CA CYS A 251 -12.12 -12.17 -9.69
C CYS A 251 -13.42 -11.98 -10.47
N THR A 252 -14.36 -11.20 -9.93
CA THR A 252 -15.66 -10.93 -10.56
C THR A 252 -15.48 -10.15 -11.86
N GLU A 253 -14.63 -9.13 -11.86
CA GLU A 253 -14.33 -8.35 -13.05
C GLU A 253 -13.58 -9.18 -14.11
N ALA A 254 -12.65 -10.05 -13.70
CA ALA A 254 -11.98 -10.99 -14.62
C ALA A 254 -12.99 -11.93 -15.30
N ALA A 255 -13.90 -12.53 -14.53
CA ALA A 255 -14.93 -13.43 -15.03
C ALA A 255 -15.94 -12.73 -15.96
N LYS A 256 -16.42 -11.55 -15.55
CA LYS A 256 -17.37 -10.72 -16.33
C LYS A 256 -16.86 -10.42 -17.74
N TYR A 257 -15.57 -10.14 -17.88
CA TYR A 257 -14.93 -9.87 -19.17
C TYR A 257 -14.30 -11.11 -19.82
N LYS A 258 -14.43 -12.29 -19.22
CA LYS A 258 -13.85 -13.56 -19.68
C LYS A 258 -12.36 -13.41 -20.03
N ARG A 259 -11.58 -12.84 -19.12
CA ARG A 259 -10.16 -12.56 -19.35
C ARG A 259 -9.26 -13.58 -18.66
N PRO A 260 -8.23 -14.11 -19.36
CA PRO A 260 -7.17 -14.84 -18.67
C PRO A 260 -6.47 -13.85 -17.74
N THR A 261 -6.41 -14.17 -16.45
CA THR A 261 -5.97 -13.22 -15.43
C THR A 261 -5.09 -13.89 -14.38
N ILE A 262 -3.98 -13.23 -14.00
CA ILE A 262 -3.23 -13.52 -12.78
C ILE A 262 -3.71 -12.55 -11.69
N ILE A 263 -4.07 -13.06 -10.51
CA ILE A 263 -4.41 -12.23 -9.35
C ILE A 263 -3.36 -12.49 -8.28
N ILE A 264 -2.67 -11.44 -7.85
CA ILE A 264 -1.68 -11.50 -6.77
C ILE A 264 -2.31 -10.88 -5.53
N ALA A 265 -2.64 -11.72 -4.55
CA ALA A 265 -3.15 -11.32 -3.25
C ALA A 265 -2.05 -11.51 -2.21
N GLU A 266 -1.42 -10.39 -1.82
CA GLU A 266 -0.33 -10.39 -0.85
C GLU A 266 -0.86 -10.22 0.57
N GLU A 267 -0.09 -10.70 1.55
CA GLU A 267 -0.36 -10.51 2.98
C GLU A 267 -1.78 -10.93 3.38
N VAL A 268 -2.18 -12.13 2.98
CA VAL A 268 -3.48 -12.72 3.34
C VAL A 268 -3.57 -13.12 4.82
N ASP A 269 -3.06 -12.28 5.72
CA ASP A 269 -3.11 -12.49 7.18
C ASP A 269 -4.57 -12.51 7.68
N HIS A 270 -5.51 -11.91 6.95
CA HIS A 270 -6.94 -12.05 7.20
C HIS A 270 -7.46 -13.49 6.98
N PHE A 271 -6.69 -14.39 6.38
CA PHE A 271 -6.99 -15.83 6.36
C PHE A 271 -6.78 -16.50 7.72
N TYR A 272 -6.25 -15.80 8.74
CA TYR A 272 -6.15 -16.30 10.11
C TYR A 272 -7.52 -16.51 10.76
N HIS A 273 -8.42 -15.54 10.57
CA HIS A 273 -9.82 -15.62 10.97
C HIS A 273 -10.69 -15.55 9.73
N ALA A 274 -10.56 -16.57 8.86
CA ALA A 274 -11.35 -16.66 7.65
C ALA A 274 -12.85 -16.71 8.01
N ASP A 275 -13.55 -15.64 7.67
CA ASP A 275 -15.00 -15.56 7.77
C ASP A 275 -15.67 -16.52 6.79
N ALA A 276 -16.99 -16.66 6.92
CA ALA A 276 -17.77 -17.54 6.06
C ALA A 276 -17.67 -17.13 4.57
N GLU A 277 -17.40 -15.86 4.28
CA GLU A 277 -17.30 -15.35 2.91
C GLU A 277 -16.00 -15.80 2.23
N VAL A 278 -14.85 -15.63 2.89
CA VAL A 278 -13.56 -16.11 2.40
C VAL A 278 -13.59 -17.62 2.21
N LEU A 279 -14.12 -18.37 3.17
CA LEU A 279 -14.21 -19.83 3.05
C LEU A 279 -15.13 -20.24 1.89
N SER A 280 -16.28 -19.58 1.72
CA SER A 280 -17.19 -19.84 0.60
C SER A 280 -16.59 -19.47 -0.75
N PHE A 281 -15.75 -18.44 -0.80
CA PHE A 281 -15.00 -18.06 -1.99
C PHE A 281 -13.90 -19.09 -2.31
N LEU A 282 -13.21 -19.65 -1.31
CA LEU A 282 -12.20 -20.68 -1.53
C LEU A 282 -12.81 -22.04 -1.90
N ASP A 283 -14.00 -22.34 -1.38
CA ASP A 283 -14.74 -23.59 -1.64
C ASP A 283 -15.38 -23.68 -3.04
N GLY A 284 -15.37 -22.60 -3.84
CA GLY A 284 -16.02 -22.59 -5.16
C GLY A 284 -17.45 -22.04 -5.17
N MET A 285 -18.11 -21.95 -4.01
CA MET A 285 -19.54 -21.59 -3.88
C MET A 285 -19.81 -20.14 -4.27
N ARG A 286 -18.94 -19.21 -3.85
CA ARG A 286 -19.01 -17.78 -4.19
C ARG A 286 -17.96 -17.36 -5.22
N THR A 287 -17.23 -18.31 -5.80
CA THR A 287 -16.17 -18.02 -6.77
C THR A 287 -16.78 -17.69 -8.13
N PRO A 288 -16.48 -16.52 -8.71
CA PRO A 288 -16.89 -16.21 -10.07
C PRO A 288 -16.33 -17.24 -11.06
N LYS A 289 -17.16 -17.72 -11.98
CA LYS A 289 -16.73 -18.67 -13.02
C LYS A 289 -16.09 -17.92 -14.18
N ASN A 290 -14.80 -18.12 -14.40
CA ASN A 290 -14.07 -17.52 -15.50
C ASN A 290 -13.63 -18.59 -16.51
N PRO A 291 -14.31 -18.74 -17.66
CA PRO A 291 -13.94 -19.74 -18.66
C PRO A 291 -12.57 -19.48 -19.30
N ALA A 292 -12.03 -18.27 -19.19
CA ALA A 292 -10.71 -17.91 -19.69
C ALA A 292 -9.57 -18.16 -18.67
N GLY A 293 -9.91 -18.58 -17.45
CA GLY A 293 -8.93 -18.91 -16.41
C GLY A 293 -8.53 -17.75 -15.50
N THR A 294 -8.55 -18.02 -14.19
CA THR A 294 -8.01 -17.13 -13.16
C THR A 294 -6.96 -17.86 -12.32
N TYR A 295 -5.71 -17.42 -12.40
CA TYR A 295 -4.61 -17.96 -11.60
C TYR A 295 -4.35 -17.04 -10.41
N VAL A 296 -4.70 -17.48 -9.21
CA VAL A 296 -4.61 -16.71 -7.97
C VAL A 296 -3.37 -17.13 -7.20
N ILE A 297 -2.52 -16.16 -6.88
CA ILE A 297 -1.33 -16.32 -6.07
C ILE A 297 -1.57 -15.63 -4.73
N PHE A 298 -1.60 -16.40 -3.67
CA PHE A 298 -1.61 -15.95 -2.29
C PHE A 298 -0.20 -15.93 -1.73
N SER A 299 0.14 -14.95 -0.89
CA SER A 299 1.39 -14.97 -0.13
C SER A 299 1.16 -14.73 1.36
N THR A 300 1.88 -15.47 2.21
CA THR A 300 1.90 -15.23 3.66
C THR A 300 3.33 -15.31 4.21
N ASN A 301 3.64 -14.42 5.16
CA ASN A 301 4.87 -14.49 5.94
C ASN A 301 4.74 -15.43 7.14
N TYR A 302 3.50 -15.78 7.52
CA TYR A 302 3.19 -16.51 8.75
C TYR A 302 2.33 -17.75 8.44
N PRO A 303 2.89 -18.83 7.89
CA PRO A 303 2.13 -20.02 7.53
C PRO A 303 1.36 -20.65 8.71
N LYS A 304 1.87 -20.51 9.95
CA LYS A 304 1.20 -20.98 11.16
C LYS A 304 -0.05 -20.19 11.51
N ARG A 305 -0.22 -18.99 10.95
CA ARG A 305 -1.38 -18.10 11.11
C ARG A 305 -2.39 -18.25 9.98
N ILE A 306 -2.35 -19.30 9.17
CA ILE A 306 -3.45 -19.58 8.24
C ILE A 306 -4.45 -20.50 8.95
N ASP A 307 -5.74 -20.20 8.82
CA ASP A 307 -6.81 -21.07 9.31
C ASP A 307 -6.58 -22.53 8.83
N PRO A 308 -6.46 -23.50 9.75
CA PRO A 308 -6.20 -24.90 9.38
C PRO A 308 -7.23 -25.47 8.40
N ARG A 309 -8.47 -24.96 8.40
CA ARG A 309 -9.53 -25.37 7.48
C ARG A 309 -9.21 -24.99 6.03
N ILE A 310 -8.42 -23.95 5.79
CA ILE A 310 -7.96 -23.56 4.44
C ILE A 310 -6.92 -24.56 3.93
N LEU A 311 -5.97 -24.95 4.78
CA LEU A 311 -4.86 -25.83 4.40
C LEU A 311 -5.24 -27.31 4.34
N LYS A 312 -6.12 -27.76 5.24
CA LYS A 312 -6.47 -29.19 5.39
C LYS A 312 -7.55 -29.66 4.42
N ARG A 313 -8.31 -28.75 3.80
CA ARG A 313 -9.40 -29.11 2.88
C ARG A 313 -8.94 -29.00 1.43
N PRO A 314 -8.84 -30.12 0.69
CA PRO A 314 -8.54 -30.10 -0.73
C PRO A 314 -9.55 -29.22 -1.49
N GLY A 315 -9.06 -28.43 -2.45
CA GLY A 315 -9.86 -27.54 -3.30
C GLY A 315 -9.89 -26.06 -2.87
N ARG A 316 -9.57 -25.74 -1.60
CA ARG A 316 -9.44 -24.35 -1.13
C ARG A 316 -8.11 -23.70 -1.51
N ILE A 317 -7.04 -24.46 -1.43
CA ILE A 317 -5.73 -24.14 -1.98
C ILE A 317 -5.30 -25.36 -2.79
N ASP A 318 -4.93 -25.14 -4.04
CA ASP A 318 -4.68 -26.23 -4.98
C ASP A 318 -3.17 -26.58 -5.04
N LYS A 319 -2.29 -25.66 -4.63
CA LYS A 319 -0.85 -25.88 -4.48
C LYS A 319 -0.28 -24.99 -3.38
N ILE A 320 0.56 -25.56 -2.51
CA ILE A 320 1.33 -24.81 -1.50
C ILE A 320 2.80 -24.87 -1.89
N VAL A 321 3.42 -23.71 -2.06
CA VAL A 321 4.83 -23.56 -2.42
C VAL A 321 5.58 -22.99 -1.21
N PRO A 322 6.39 -23.79 -0.49
CA PRO A 322 7.23 -23.27 0.57
C PRO A 322 8.37 -22.45 -0.04
N VAL A 323 8.49 -21.20 0.40
CA VAL A 323 9.55 -20.26 -0.04
C VAL A 323 10.44 -19.96 1.16
N ALA A 324 11.72 -20.30 1.05
CA ALA A 324 12.68 -20.24 2.15
C ALA A 324 13.95 -19.49 1.75
N ALA A 325 14.84 -19.30 2.72
CA ALA A 325 16.16 -18.75 2.48
C ALA A 325 16.94 -19.56 1.43
N PHE A 326 17.86 -18.89 0.73
CA PHE A 326 18.64 -19.50 -0.33
C PHE A 326 19.72 -20.43 0.21
N ARG A 327 19.98 -21.48 -0.59
CA ARG A 327 21.11 -22.39 -0.39
C ARG A 327 22.18 -22.09 -1.41
N SER A 328 23.43 -22.30 -1.02
CA SER A 328 24.67 -22.10 -1.78
C SER A 328 24.51 -21.62 -3.24
N LYS A 329 24.07 -22.48 -4.17
CA LYS A 329 23.93 -22.13 -5.59
C LYS A 329 22.94 -20.98 -5.85
N ALA A 330 21.76 -21.01 -5.24
CA ALA A 330 20.75 -19.96 -5.39
C ALA A 330 21.21 -18.64 -4.75
N ALA A 331 21.93 -18.73 -3.62
CA ALA A 331 22.48 -17.56 -2.95
C ALA A 331 23.55 -16.87 -3.80
N ALA A 332 24.46 -17.66 -4.41
CA ALA A 332 25.46 -17.15 -5.33
C ALA A 332 24.83 -16.47 -6.56
N GLN A 333 23.84 -17.10 -7.18
CA GLN A 333 23.12 -16.53 -8.32
C GLN A 333 22.42 -15.22 -7.96
N CYS A 334 21.85 -15.13 -6.75
CA CYS A 334 21.26 -13.90 -6.25
C CYS A 334 22.31 -12.79 -6.06
N ALA A 335 23.42 -13.12 -5.40
CA ALA A 335 24.51 -12.19 -5.12
C ALA A 335 25.13 -11.60 -6.39
N ARG A 336 25.24 -12.42 -7.46
CA ARG A 336 25.76 -11.96 -8.76
C ARG A 336 25.00 -10.77 -9.34
N MET A 337 23.70 -10.65 -9.06
CA MET A 337 22.90 -9.52 -9.53
C MET A 337 23.35 -8.17 -8.93
N TYR A 338 24.10 -8.21 -7.83
CA TYR A 338 24.56 -7.04 -7.07
C TYR A 338 26.08 -6.84 -7.10
N LEU A 339 26.83 -7.72 -7.80
CA LEU A 339 28.27 -7.54 -7.94
C LEU A 339 28.58 -6.31 -8.83
N PRO A 340 29.58 -5.48 -8.44
CA PRO A 340 30.07 -4.42 -9.32
C PRO A 340 30.68 -4.97 -10.60
N GLU A 341 30.66 -4.15 -11.65
CA GLU A 341 31.36 -4.46 -12.89
C GLU A 341 32.86 -4.67 -12.64
N GLY A 342 33.44 -5.69 -13.27
CA GLY A 342 34.86 -6.04 -13.13
C GLY A 342 35.23 -6.83 -11.88
N VAL A 343 34.29 -7.04 -10.94
CA VAL A 343 34.51 -7.91 -9.78
C VAL A 343 34.16 -9.36 -10.12
N SER A 344 35.12 -10.27 -9.92
CA SER A 344 34.91 -11.70 -10.11
C SER A 344 35.16 -12.45 -8.80
N ILE A 345 34.09 -12.95 -8.20
CA ILE A 345 34.13 -13.89 -7.07
C ILE A 345 33.44 -15.17 -7.53
N ASP A 346 34.03 -16.33 -7.28
CA ASP A 346 33.48 -17.60 -7.73
C ASP A 346 32.20 -17.98 -6.97
N ASP A 347 31.33 -18.75 -7.61
CA ASP A 347 30.03 -19.15 -7.05
C ASP A 347 30.14 -20.00 -5.79
N LYS A 348 31.21 -20.78 -5.67
CA LYS A 348 31.40 -21.64 -4.51
C LYS A 348 31.67 -20.77 -3.28
N THR A 349 32.50 -19.75 -3.44
CA THR A 349 32.77 -18.74 -2.40
C THR A 349 31.52 -17.93 -2.07
N LEU A 350 30.83 -17.36 -3.06
CA LEU A 350 29.58 -16.61 -2.80
C LEU A 350 28.51 -17.48 -2.13
N GLY A 351 28.36 -18.72 -2.61
CA GLY A 351 27.39 -19.66 -2.07
C GLY A 351 27.73 -20.09 -0.64
N TYR A 352 29.00 -20.24 -0.31
CA TYR A 352 29.43 -20.51 1.07
C TYR A 352 29.16 -19.30 1.97
N LEU A 353 29.54 -18.10 1.54
CA LEU A 353 29.41 -16.86 2.31
C LEU A 353 27.96 -16.43 2.54
N LEU A 354 27.02 -16.83 1.68
CA LEU A 354 25.63 -16.39 1.71
C LEU A 354 24.65 -17.57 1.89
N ASP A 355 25.14 -18.73 2.34
CA ASP A 355 24.28 -19.88 2.61
C ASP A 355 23.29 -19.57 3.74
N ARG A 356 22.06 -20.07 3.57
CA ARG A 356 20.94 -19.88 4.51
C ARG A 356 20.47 -18.44 4.64
N THR A 357 20.79 -17.59 3.69
CA THR A 357 20.43 -16.17 3.71
C THR A 357 19.26 -15.91 2.76
N THR A 358 18.32 -15.09 3.19
CA THR A 358 17.18 -14.68 2.35
C THR A 358 17.65 -13.72 1.25
N PRO A 359 16.94 -13.63 0.12
CA PRO A 359 17.30 -12.70 -0.94
C PRO A 359 17.34 -11.23 -0.49
N ALA A 360 16.44 -10.83 0.42
CA ALA A 360 16.46 -9.48 1.00
C ALA A 360 17.73 -9.22 1.82
N GLU A 361 18.13 -10.17 2.67
CA GLU A 361 19.38 -10.10 3.42
C GLU A 361 20.60 -10.13 2.47
N ILE A 362 20.58 -10.92 1.40
CA ILE A 362 21.68 -10.93 0.40
C ILE A 362 21.81 -9.53 -0.21
N LYS A 363 20.71 -8.90 -0.65
CA LYS A 363 20.74 -7.53 -1.17
C LYS A 363 21.37 -6.56 -0.17
N GLU A 364 20.98 -6.64 1.09
CA GLU A 364 21.49 -5.77 2.15
C GLU A 364 22.98 -6.02 2.44
N ILE A 365 23.40 -7.27 2.56
CA ILE A 365 24.80 -7.66 2.75
C ILE A 365 25.67 -7.10 1.61
N MET A 366 25.20 -7.20 0.37
CA MET A 366 25.94 -6.68 -0.78
C MET A 366 26.07 -5.15 -0.74
N ILE A 367 25.01 -4.44 -0.33
CA ILE A 367 25.03 -2.97 -0.15
C ILE A 367 26.01 -2.57 0.95
N ILE A 368 25.97 -3.24 2.11
CA ILE A 368 26.89 -2.98 3.23
C ILE A 368 28.33 -3.26 2.81
N ALA A 369 28.58 -4.39 2.13
CA ALA A 369 29.91 -4.75 1.63
C ALA A 369 30.48 -3.70 0.67
N LEU A 370 29.64 -3.13 -0.20
CA LEU A 370 30.03 -2.02 -1.07
C LEU A 370 30.38 -0.76 -0.27
N GLY A 371 29.61 -0.46 0.77
CA GLY A 371 29.90 0.63 1.70
C GLY A 371 31.25 0.46 2.40
N ILE A 372 31.54 -0.75 2.90
CA ILE A 372 32.81 -1.10 3.56
C ILE A 372 33.99 -0.92 2.60
N ALA A 373 33.90 -1.46 1.38
CA ALA A 373 34.97 -1.35 0.38
C ALA A 373 35.27 0.12 0.05
N ARG A 374 34.22 0.95 -0.12
CA ARG A 374 34.35 2.39 -0.35
C ARG A 374 34.99 3.13 0.83
N ALA A 375 34.54 2.86 2.06
CA ALA A 375 35.04 3.50 3.27
C ALA A 375 36.52 3.17 3.51
N ARG A 376 36.92 1.92 3.27
CA ARG A 376 38.31 1.46 3.39
C ARG A 376 39.20 1.83 2.21
N LYS A 377 38.62 2.39 1.14
CA LYS A 377 39.28 2.60 -0.16
C LYS A 377 39.94 1.31 -0.69
N SER A 378 39.30 0.17 -0.45
CA SER A 378 39.78 -1.15 -0.87
C SER A 378 38.95 -1.71 -2.03
N ALA A 379 39.45 -2.75 -2.68
CA ALA A 379 38.65 -3.52 -3.64
C ALA A 379 37.46 -4.18 -2.93
N PHE A 380 36.39 -4.42 -3.68
CA PHE A 380 35.28 -5.25 -3.22
C PHE A 380 35.69 -6.72 -3.36
N ASP A 381 35.69 -7.45 -2.24
CA ASP A 381 36.16 -8.83 -2.15
C ASP A 381 35.27 -9.69 -1.24
N SER A 382 35.63 -10.97 -1.09
CA SER A 382 34.93 -11.92 -0.22
C SER A 382 34.97 -11.55 1.26
N GLU A 383 36.01 -10.84 1.71
CA GLU A 383 36.16 -10.37 3.08
C GLU A 383 35.11 -9.30 3.40
N ALA A 384 34.91 -8.34 2.51
CA ALA A 384 33.87 -7.31 2.65
C ALA A 384 32.47 -7.94 2.79
N ILE A 385 32.16 -8.98 2.01
CA ILE A 385 30.89 -9.72 2.09
C ILE A 385 30.76 -10.42 3.45
N ARG A 386 31.84 -11.07 3.93
CA ARG A 386 31.83 -11.76 5.23
C ARG A 386 31.56 -10.77 6.37
N PHE A 387 32.28 -9.66 6.41
CA PHE A 387 32.08 -8.62 7.43
C PHE A 387 30.68 -8.02 7.38
N ALA A 388 30.16 -7.75 6.18
CA ALA A 388 28.80 -7.24 6.01
C ALA A 388 27.74 -8.22 6.55
N ARG A 389 27.90 -9.52 6.29
CA ARG A 389 27.02 -10.57 6.83
C ARG A 389 27.09 -10.64 8.36
N GLU A 390 28.29 -10.65 8.93
CA GLU A 390 28.48 -10.66 10.39
C GLU A 390 27.82 -9.45 11.04
N HIS A 391 28.01 -8.27 10.46
CA HIS A 391 27.40 -7.03 10.94
C HIS A 391 25.87 -7.09 10.90
N LEU A 392 25.28 -7.46 9.76
CA LEU A 392 23.82 -7.55 9.62
C LEU A 392 23.23 -8.59 10.57
N THR A 393 23.88 -9.75 10.72
CA THR A 393 23.42 -10.81 11.62
C THR A 393 23.45 -10.34 13.08
N GLY A 394 24.48 -9.59 13.47
CA GLY A 394 24.57 -8.98 14.80
C GLY A 394 23.42 -8.02 15.09
N VAL A 395 23.17 -7.08 14.17
CA VAL A 395 22.08 -6.08 14.29
C VAL A 395 20.71 -6.74 14.34
N LEU A 396 20.45 -7.73 13.47
CA LEU A 396 19.17 -8.44 13.46
C LEU A 396 18.94 -9.23 14.75
N LYS A 397 19.99 -9.84 15.31
CA LYS A 397 19.89 -10.59 16.56
C LYS A 397 19.51 -9.67 17.74
N GLU A 398 20.21 -8.55 17.88
CA GLU A 398 19.91 -7.54 18.90
C GLU A 398 18.48 -6.99 18.75
N THR A 399 18.04 -6.73 17.52
CA THR A 399 16.68 -6.27 17.23
C THR A 399 15.62 -7.32 17.58
N LEU A 400 15.88 -8.59 17.26
CA LEU A 400 14.96 -9.69 17.56
C LEU A 400 14.83 -9.94 19.06
N GLU A 401 15.91 -9.78 19.83
CA GLU A 401 15.87 -9.84 21.30
C GLU A 401 14.94 -8.74 21.85
N ILE A 402 15.08 -7.50 21.37
CA ILE A 402 14.20 -6.38 21.75
C ILE A 402 12.73 -6.65 21.37
N CYS A 403 12.48 -7.16 20.16
CA CYS A 403 11.12 -7.43 19.68
C CYS A 403 10.48 -8.65 20.35
N ALA A 404 11.26 -9.67 20.74
CA ALA A 404 10.76 -10.83 21.47
C ALA A 404 10.30 -10.41 22.87
N ASP A 405 11.07 -9.58 23.56
CA ASP A 405 10.70 -9.02 24.86
C ASP A 405 9.39 -8.20 24.78
N ASP A 406 9.19 -7.41 23.71
CA ASP A 406 7.94 -6.66 23.47
C ASP A 406 6.77 -7.57 23.08
N MET A 407 7.00 -8.61 22.28
CA MET A 407 5.95 -9.58 21.91
C MET A 407 5.49 -10.41 23.11
N ASP A 408 6.40 -10.88 23.97
CA ASP A 408 6.04 -11.62 25.17
C ASP A 408 5.23 -10.74 26.15
N ALA A 409 5.56 -9.45 26.24
CA ALA A 409 4.75 -8.48 26.99
C ALA A 409 3.33 -8.35 26.41
N ARG A 410 3.19 -8.19 25.09
CA ARG A 410 1.88 -8.05 24.41
C ARG A 410 1.03 -9.32 24.45
N ASP A 411 1.63 -10.50 24.28
CA ASP A 411 0.93 -11.77 24.39
C ASP A 411 0.49 -12.03 25.85
N SER A 412 1.28 -11.62 26.83
CA SER A 412 0.89 -11.64 28.25
C SER A 412 -0.27 -10.70 28.53
N ASP A 413 -0.25 -9.49 27.96
CA ASP A 413 -1.32 -8.52 28.07
C ASP A 413 -2.60 -9.00 27.37
N HIS A 414 -2.51 -9.62 26.20
CA HIS A 414 -3.67 -10.19 25.51
C HIS A 414 -4.28 -11.37 26.28
N ARG A 415 -3.47 -12.23 26.90
CA ARG A 415 -3.98 -13.29 27.79
C ARG A 415 -4.64 -12.74 29.05
N ARG A 416 -4.13 -11.61 29.57
CA ARG A 416 -4.65 -10.95 30.78
C ARG A 416 -5.91 -10.12 30.50
N LEU A 417 -5.95 -9.40 29.37
CA LEU A 417 -6.97 -8.40 29.04
C LEU A 417 -8.04 -8.94 28.08
N GLY A 418 -7.81 -10.13 27.50
CA GLY A 418 -8.72 -10.72 26.52
C GLY A 418 -8.62 -10.05 25.14
N SER A 419 -9.62 -10.30 24.29
CA SER A 419 -9.76 -9.61 23.00
C SER A 419 -9.86 -8.11 23.20
N GLN A 420 -9.27 -7.34 22.28
CA GLN A 420 -9.46 -5.89 22.28
C GLN A 420 -10.97 -5.59 22.30
N PRO A 421 -11.43 -4.67 23.18
CA PRO A 421 -12.82 -4.24 23.21
C PRO A 421 -13.26 -3.81 21.82
N ASP A 422 -14.52 -4.06 21.46
CA ASP A 422 -15.08 -3.52 20.22
C ASP A 422 -15.17 -2.00 20.34
N TYR A 423 -14.14 -1.30 19.88
CA TYR A 423 -14.07 0.15 19.96
C TYR A 423 -15.18 0.85 19.13
N MET A 424 -15.92 0.11 18.31
CA MET A 424 -17.09 0.63 17.59
C MET A 424 -18.34 0.72 18.48
N SER A 425 -18.40 0.03 19.63
CA SER A 425 -19.50 0.19 20.60
C SER A 425 -19.48 1.57 21.27
N TYR A 426 -18.30 2.17 21.44
CA TYR A 426 -18.14 3.54 21.95
C TYR A 426 -18.74 4.62 21.04
N LEU A 427 -19.07 4.29 19.79
CA LEU A 427 -19.67 5.21 18.83
C LEU A 427 -21.21 5.14 18.82
N HIS A 428 -21.81 4.18 19.54
CA HIS A 428 -23.24 3.88 19.39
C HIS A 428 -24.07 3.81 20.68
N ASP A 429 -23.50 4.05 21.86
CA ASP A 429 -24.29 4.03 23.09
C ASP A 429 -24.70 5.44 23.53
N ASP A 430 -25.99 5.76 23.32
CA ASP A 430 -26.76 6.53 24.32
C ASP A 430 -26.53 5.86 25.70
N PRO A 431 -26.42 6.62 26.80
CA PRO A 431 -26.06 6.04 28.09
C PRO A 431 -27.05 4.95 28.49
N PRO A 432 -26.57 3.77 28.95
CA PRO A 432 -27.45 2.68 29.32
C PRO A 432 -28.34 3.09 30.49
N GLU A 433 -29.65 2.93 30.34
CA GLU A 433 -30.58 2.95 31.47
C GLU A 433 -30.15 1.84 32.45
N ALA A 434 -29.88 2.23 33.69
CA ALA A 434 -29.59 1.31 34.77
C ALA A 434 -30.79 0.35 34.95
N SER A 435 -30.61 -0.90 34.51
CA SER A 435 -31.48 -2.00 34.92
C SER A 435 -30.78 -2.74 36.05
N ASP A 436 -31.35 -2.58 37.25
CA ASP A 436 -31.05 -3.43 38.40
C ASP A 436 -31.34 -4.89 38.03
N SER A 437 -30.31 -5.73 38.03
CA SER A 437 -30.48 -7.16 38.24
C SER A 437 -29.29 -7.69 39.02
N GLU A 438 -29.58 -7.96 40.30
CA GLU A 438 -28.84 -8.88 41.16
C GLU A 438 -28.78 -10.24 40.46
N ASP A 439 -27.56 -10.78 40.29
CA ASP A 439 -27.23 -12.21 40.44
C ASP A 439 -25.84 -12.48 39.86
N ALA A 440 -24.83 -12.43 40.73
CA ALA A 440 -23.53 -13.06 40.50
C ALA A 440 -23.45 -14.32 41.38
N PRO A 441 -23.18 -15.52 40.84
CA PRO A 441 -22.93 -16.68 41.67
C PRO A 441 -21.51 -16.64 42.25
N ASP A 442 -21.44 -17.09 43.50
CA ASP A 442 -20.32 -17.04 44.44
C ASP A 442 -18.96 -17.51 43.92
N ALA A 443 -17.95 -16.78 44.38
CA ALA A 443 -16.54 -17.15 44.31
C ALA A 443 -16.25 -18.39 45.19
N VAL A 444 -15.53 -19.37 44.62
CA VAL A 444 -14.86 -20.43 45.40
C VAL A 444 -13.52 -19.89 45.92
N PRO A 445 -13.24 -19.89 47.24
CA PRO A 445 -11.96 -19.44 47.75
C PRO A 445 -10.90 -20.53 47.61
N ALA A 446 -9.71 -20.11 47.20
CA ALA A 446 -8.49 -20.90 47.34
C ALA A 446 -8.18 -21.15 48.82
N ALA A 447 -7.92 -22.41 49.17
CA ALA A 447 -7.30 -22.78 50.43
C ALA A 447 -6.15 -23.76 50.16
N ALA A 448 -5.07 -23.53 50.88
CA ALA A 448 -3.74 -24.11 50.71
C ALA A 448 -3.65 -25.61 51.06
N ALA A 449 -2.80 -26.32 50.31
CA ALA A 449 -1.77 -27.26 50.78
C ALA A 449 -0.88 -27.66 49.60
#